data_AF-U5E3P8-F1
#
_entry.id   AF-U5E3P8-F1
#
_cell.length_a   1.000
_cell.length_b   1.000
_cell.length_c   1.000
_cell.angle_alpha   90.00
_cell.angle_beta   90.00
_cell.angle_gamma   90.00
#
_symmetry.space_group_name_H-M   'P 1'
#
loop_
_entity.id
_entity.type
_entity.pdbx_description
1 polymer ?
#
loop_
_entity_poly.entity_id
_entity_poly.type
_entity_poly.pdbx_seq_one_letter_code
_entity_poly.pdbx_strand_id
1 'polypeptide(L)'
;MSEPEALVTTADRLRAEGELRGRAEGEARGEVRGVVKTLLNQLRLKFGVVPEDVVETVRVADPDDLNRWAGQILTADTIEETLR
;
A
#
# COMPACT_ATOMS: atom_id res chain seq x y z
N MET A 1 -0.67 -39.35 32.89
CA MET A 1 -0.75 -38.56 31.65
C MET A 1 -1.27 -37.19 32.01
N SER A 2 -0.49 -36.14 31.73
CA SER A 2 -0.92 -34.85 31.16
C SER A 2 0.35 -33.99 31.08
N GLU A 3 0.62 -33.52 29.87
CA GLU A 3 1.88 -32.93 29.42
C GLU A 3 2.21 -31.61 30.12
N PRO A 4 3.50 -31.26 30.26
CA PRO A 4 3.90 -30.00 30.88
C PRO A 4 3.42 -28.84 30.01
N GLU A 5 2.53 -28.04 30.57
CA GLU A 5 2.09 -26.75 30.03
C GLU A 5 3.34 -25.92 29.69
N ALA A 6 3.54 -25.67 28.40
CA ALA A 6 4.74 -25.05 27.87
C ALA A 6 4.96 -23.67 28.51
N LEU A 7 6.05 -23.51 29.26
CA LEU A 7 6.49 -22.23 29.81
C LEU A 7 6.91 -21.30 28.66
N VAL A 8 5.95 -20.61 28.03
CA VAL A 8 6.23 -19.55 27.05
C VAL A 8 7.03 -18.47 27.77
N THR A 9 8.27 -18.28 27.34
CA THR A 9 9.15 -17.30 27.96
C THR A 9 8.77 -15.89 27.53
N THR A 10 9.19 -14.88 28.30
CA THR A 10 9.07 -13.47 27.88
C THR A 10 9.74 -13.23 26.52
N ALA A 11 10.84 -13.94 26.22
CA ALA A 11 11.51 -13.85 24.93
C ALA A 11 10.69 -14.42 23.78
N ASP A 12 9.95 -15.52 24.01
CA ASP A 12 9.03 -16.09 23.01
C ASP A 12 7.88 -15.14 22.70
N ARG A 13 7.31 -14.51 23.73
CA ARG A 13 6.27 -13.48 23.56
C ARG A 13 6.76 -12.29 22.74
N LEU A 14 7.93 -11.74 23.07
CA LEU A 14 8.49 -10.59 22.35
C LEU A 14 8.78 -10.94 20.87
N ARG A 15 9.27 -12.15 20.59
CA ARG A 15 9.45 -12.61 19.21
C ARG A 15 8.13 -12.71 18.45
N ALA A 16 7.11 -13.33 19.05
CA ALA A 16 5.79 -13.47 18.44
C ALA A 16 5.13 -12.10 18.17
N GLU A 17 5.19 -11.17 19.13
CA GLU A 17 4.68 -9.81 18.96
C GLU A 17 5.41 -9.06 17.84
N GLY A 18 6.75 -9.23 17.75
CA GLY A 18 7.56 -8.66 16.68
C GLY A 18 7.20 -9.20 15.29
N GLU A 19 7.00 -10.52 15.16
CA GLU A 19 6.57 -11.14 13.91
C GLU A 19 5.17 -10.72 13.47
N LEU A 20 4.24 -10.57 14.41
CA LEU A 20 2.89 -10.07 14.14
C LEU A 20 2.93 -8.64 13.63
N ARG A 21 3.68 -7.76 14.32
CA ARG A 21 3.84 -6.37 13.91
C ARG A 21 4.53 -6.25 12.56
N GLY A 22 5.60 -7.01 12.34
CA GLY A 22 6.33 -7.01 11.07
C GLY A 22 5.47 -7.46 9.88
N ARG A 23 4.61 -8.47 10.09
CA ARG A 23 3.63 -8.89 9.07
C ARG A 23 2.60 -7.80 8.78
N ALA A 24 1.99 -7.22 9.81
CA ALA A 24 1.00 -6.15 9.64
C ALA A 24 1.59 -4.93 8.92
N GLU A 25 2.80 -4.50 9.29
CA GLU A 25 3.50 -3.40 8.61
C GLU A 25 3.85 -3.77 7.16
N GLY A 26 4.26 -5.02 6.91
CA GLY A 26 4.58 -5.52 5.58
C GLY A 26 3.36 -5.55 4.65
N GLU A 27 2.23 -6.03 5.15
CA GLU A 27 0.95 -6.07 4.44
C GLU A 27 0.48 -4.66 4.09
N ALA A 28 0.43 -3.75 5.06
CA ALA A 28 0.03 -2.35 4.82
C ALA A 28 0.92 -1.67 3.77
N ARG A 29 2.25 -1.85 3.84
CA ARG A 29 3.17 -1.33 2.81
C ARG A 29 2.99 -2.02 1.46
N GLY A 30 2.58 -3.28 1.45
CA GLY A 30 2.30 -4.06 0.24
C GLY A 30 1.08 -3.51 -0.49
N GLU A 31 0.00 -3.26 0.24
CA GLU A 31 -1.25 -2.69 -0.29
C GLU A 31 -1.01 -1.34 -0.94
N VAL A 32 -0.37 -0.41 -0.24
CA VAL A 32 -0.05 0.94 -0.77
C VAL A 32 0.78 0.86 -2.05
N ARG A 33 1.86 0.06 -2.05
CA ARG A 33 2.68 -0.13 -3.26
C ARG A 33 1.90 -0.74 -4.42
N GLY A 34 0.94 -1.62 -4.12
CA GLY A 34 0.03 -2.20 -5.11
C GLY A 34 -0.85 -1.14 -5.76
N VAL A 35 -1.44 -0.24 -4.96
CA VAL A 35 -2.27 0.87 -5.47
C VAL A 35 -1.43 1.83 -6.32
N VAL A 36 -0.25 2.26 -5.83
CA VAL A 36 0.69 3.11 -6.60
C VAL A 36 1.00 2.52 -7.97
N LYS A 37 1.40 1.24 -8.02
CA LYS A 37 1.73 0.56 -9.28
C LYS A 37 0.53 0.51 -10.23
N THR A 38 -0.65 0.25 -9.67
CA THR A 38 -1.90 0.13 -10.43
C THR A 38 -2.32 1.46 -11.01
N LEU A 39 -2.33 2.52 -10.21
CA LEU A 39 -2.70 3.87 -10.63
C LEU A 39 -1.74 4.40 -11.72
N LEU A 40 -0.42 4.25 -11.54
CA LEU A 40 0.56 4.62 -12.57
C LEU A 40 0.35 3.86 -13.88
N ASN A 41 -0.03 2.59 -13.81
CA ASN A 41 -0.36 1.82 -15.01
C ASN A 41 -1.64 2.33 -15.68
N GLN A 42 -2.69 2.62 -14.91
CA GLN A 42 -3.93 3.18 -15.44
C GLN A 42 -3.71 4.56 -16.07
N LEU A 43 -2.93 5.44 -15.44
CA LEU A 43 -2.57 6.75 -15.99
C LEU A 43 -1.88 6.60 -17.35
N ARG A 44 -0.94 5.65 -17.46
CA ARG A 44 -0.26 5.35 -18.73
C ARG A 44 -1.20 4.80 -19.80
N LEU A 45 -2.11 3.90 -19.41
CA LEU A 45 -3.07 3.30 -20.33
C LEU A 45 -4.10 4.31 -20.83
N LYS A 46 -4.55 5.23 -19.98
CA LYS A 46 -5.60 6.20 -20.31
C LYS A 46 -5.06 7.44 -21.02
N PHE A 47 -3.94 7.98 -20.55
CA PHE A 47 -3.40 9.27 -20.98
C PHE A 47 -2.08 9.18 -21.75
N GLY A 48 -1.46 7.99 -21.81
CA GLY A 48 -0.21 7.77 -22.53
C GLY A 48 1.04 8.09 -21.70
N VAL A 49 1.89 8.99 -22.17
CA VAL A 49 3.11 9.35 -21.44
C VAL A 49 2.73 10.12 -20.17
N VAL A 50 3.15 9.61 -19.02
CA VAL A 50 2.91 10.25 -17.71
C VAL A 50 4.17 11.07 -17.35
N PRO A 51 4.04 12.38 -17.09
CA PRO A 51 5.14 13.23 -16.64
C PRO A 51 5.82 12.70 -15.35
N GLU A 52 7.13 12.86 -15.20
CA GLU A 52 7.87 12.29 -14.06
C GLU A 52 7.46 12.91 -12.71
N ASP A 53 7.10 14.20 -12.69
CA ASP A 53 6.58 14.89 -11.51
C ASP A 53 5.25 14.28 -11.03
N VAL A 54 4.39 13.87 -11.96
CA VAL A 54 3.16 13.11 -11.65
C VAL A 54 3.52 11.73 -11.11
N VAL A 55 4.52 11.05 -11.69
CA VAL A 55 4.96 9.75 -11.19
C VAL A 55 5.49 9.87 -9.76
N GLU A 56 6.28 10.90 -9.46
CA GLU A 56 6.78 11.17 -8.12
C GLU A 56 5.64 11.48 -7.14
N THR A 57 4.69 12.33 -7.54
CA THR A 57 3.49 12.66 -6.76
C THR A 57 2.75 11.38 -6.35
N VAL A 58 2.48 10.48 -7.29
CA VAL A 58 1.79 9.21 -7.00
C VAL A 58 2.61 8.27 -6.11
N ARG A 59 3.95 8.29 -6.20
CA ARG A 59 4.80 7.41 -5.36
C ARG A 59 4.84 7.83 -3.90
N VAL A 60 4.69 9.13 -3.62
CA VAL A 60 4.77 9.68 -2.25
C VAL A 60 3.42 10.04 -1.65
N ALA A 61 2.34 9.94 -2.43
CA ALA A 61 0.98 10.17 -1.97
C ALA A 61 0.59 9.22 -0.84
N ASP A 62 -0.24 9.72 0.06
CA ASP A 62 -0.81 8.90 1.13
C ASP A 62 -1.88 7.94 0.58
N PRO A 63 -2.24 6.89 1.36
CA PRO A 63 -3.18 5.87 0.89
C PRO A 63 -4.58 6.40 0.56
N ASP A 64 -5.04 7.48 1.20
CA ASP A 64 -6.39 8.01 0.98
C ASP A 64 -6.45 8.76 -0.35
N ASP A 65 -5.43 9.55 -0.67
CA ASP A 65 -5.25 10.18 -1.98
C ASP A 65 -5.17 9.13 -3.09
N LEU A 66 -4.35 8.08 -2.90
CA LEU A 66 -4.21 6.99 -3.87
C LEU A 66 -5.53 6.27 -4.16
N ASN A 67 -6.32 5.99 -3.12
CA ASN A 67 -7.64 5.36 -3.27
C ASN A 67 -8.62 6.29 -3.98
N ARG A 68 -8.61 7.59 -3.67
CA ARG A 68 -9.44 8.59 -4.34
C ARG A 68 -9.13 8.65 -5.84
N TRP A 69 -7.84 8.77 -6.19
CA TRP A 69 -7.39 8.85 -7.57
C TRP A 69 -7.66 7.57 -8.37
N ALA A 70 -7.55 6.40 -7.73
CA ALA A 70 -7.89 5.10 -8.34
C ALA A 70 -9.38 5.02 -8.76
N GLY A 71 -10.27 5.75 -8.08
CA GLY A 71 -11.66 5.92 -8.50
C GLY A 71 -11.82 7.01 -9.56
N GLN A 72 -11.24 8.20 -9.33
CA GLN A 72 -11.39 9.38 -10.20
C GLN A 72 -10.89 9.13 -11.63
N ILE A 73 -9.81 8.35 -11.79
CA ILE A 73 -9.25 8.02 -13.10
C ILE A 73 -10.24 7.32 -14.04
N LEU A 74 -11.28 6.69 -13.51
CA LEU A 74 -12.29 6.01 -14.32
C LEU A 74 -13.13 7.01 -15.13
N THR A 75 -13.28 8.24 -14.66
CA THR A 75 -14.14 9.26 -15.27
C THR A 75 -13.42 10.54 -15.67
N ALA A 76 -12.25 10.83 -15.10
CA ALA A 76 -11.48 12.05 -15.38
C ALA A 76 -10.97 12.10 -16.83
N ASP A 77 -11.05 13.25 -17.49
CA ASP A 77 -10.58 13.43 -18.88
C ASP A 77 -9.10 13.84 -18.94
N THR A 78 -8.51 14.25 -17.81
CA THR A 78 -7.07 14.56 -17.73
C THR A 78 -6.39 13.98 -16.48
N ILE A 79 -5.06 14.03 -16.48
CA ILE A 79 -4.23 13.66 -15.32
C ILE A 79 -4.52 14.60 -14.14
N GLU A 80 -4.61 15.91 -14.38
CA GLU A 80 -4.89 16.90 -13.34
C GLU A 80 -6.26 16.71 -12.70
N GLU A 81 -7.26 16.30 -13.48
CA GLU A 81 -8.58 15.93 -12.96
C GLU A 81 -8.54 14.65 -12.12
N THR A 82 -7.67 13.71 -12.48
CA THR A 82 -7.46 12.46 -11.76
C THR A 82 -6.76 12.68 -10.41
N LEU A 83 -5.92 13.71 -10.29
CA LEU A 83 -5.09 13.95 -9.10
C LEU A 83 -5.65 15.05 -8.18
N ARG A 84 -6.95 15.33 -8.28
CA ARG A 84 -7.64 16.34 -7.47
C ARG A 84 -8.11 15.80 -6.11
#